data_AF-A0A6A5YYL5-F1
#
_entry.id   AF-A0A6A5YYL5-F1
#
_cell.length_a   1.000
_cell.length_b   1.000
_cell.length_c   1.000
_cell.angle_alpha   90.00
_cell.angle_beta   90.00
_cell.angle_gamma   90.00
#
_symmetry.space_group_name_H-M   'P 1'
#
loop_
_entity.id
_entity.type
_entity.pdbx_description
1 polymer ?
#
loop_
_entity_poly.entity_id
_entity_poly.type
_entity_poly.pdbx_seq_one_letter_code
_entity_poly.pdbx_strand_id
1 'polypeptide(L)'
;MHRKTPISTLVYNTLYPAPAPTDPPSFSAHLSKNLVGEVRIETATFYGSLDTIEARYPGLNYAYAPHRKRLGRFPHHRRLFEAFDRLGVTESEILGFCRWEGTLWARERYERDEGVKVRDTTGMEISEWIDRRKHRLSGTKGINVKTDIEVEIEEVPTAQPVQSDAGAPVDTEMQIDEEGEESDEEVDESVGFELNQRLMHAAAMREQGVNMAMDPEWEQYLKEAQERGELDIGA
;
A
#
# COMPACT_ATOMS: atom_id res chain seq x y z
N MET A 1 -0.24 39.52 -10.85
CA MET A 1 -0.48 40.15 -9.53
C MET A 1 0.41 39.46 -8.52
N HIS A 2 1.10 40.19 -7.65
CA HIS A 2 1.83 39.59 -6.52
C HIS A 2 1.01 39.84 -5.25
N ARG A 3 0.74 38.78 -4.49
CA ARG A 3 0.07 38.90 -3.18
C ARG A 3 0.98 39.68 -2.24
N LYS A 4 0.38 40.55 -1.42
CA LYS A 4 1.11 41.32 -0.40
C LYS A 4 1.61 40.43 0.74
N THR A 5 0.82 39.41 1.10
CA THR A 5 1.18 38.43 2.12
C THR A 5 1.79 37.20 1.44
N PRO A 6 2.93 36.69 1.93
CA PRO A 6 3.54 35.49 1.37
C PRO A 6 2.62 34.28 1.50
N ILE A 7 2.61 33.44 0.46
CA ILE A 7 1.75 32.25 0.37
C ILE A 7 1.99 31.30 1.56
N SER A 8 3.25 31.14 2.00
CA SER A 8 3.61 30.33 3.16
C SER A 8 2.82 30.69 4.41
N THR A 9 2.70 31.99 4.71
CA THR A 9 1.98 32.50 5.87
C THR A 9 0.47 32.31 5.72
N LEU A 10 -0.07 32.58 4.53
CA LEU A 10 -1.50 32.39 4.25
C LEU A 10 -1.89 30.92 4.43
N VAL A 11 -1.13 30.01 3.82
CA VAL A 11 -1.37 28.56 3.89
C VAL A 11 -1.26 28.08 5.33
N TYR A 12 -0.20 28.46 6.04
CA TYR A 12 -0.03 28.09 7.44
C TYR A 12 -1.22 28.52 8.32
N ASN A 13 -1.66 29.77 8.20
CA ASN A 13 -2.80 30.29 8.97
C ASN A 13 -4.12 29.55 8.62
N THR A 14 -4.28 29.09 7.38
CA THR A 14 -5.44 28.27 7.01
C THR A 14 -5.36 26.83 7.46
N LEU A 15 -4.16 26.27 7.61
CA LEU A 15 -3.96 24.92 8.13
C LEU A 15 -4.14 24.88 9.65
N TYR A 16 -3.65 25.91 10.35
CA TYR A 16 -3.65 26.02 11.80
C TYR A 16 -4.29 27.36 12.22
N PRO A 17 -5.62 27.51 12.12
CA PRO A 17 -6.31 28.74 12.49
C PRO A 17 -6.21 29.05 13.99
N ALA A 18 -6.08 28.01 14.82
CA ALA A 18 -5.84 28.10 16.26
C ALA A 18 -4.71 27.11 16.62
N PRO A 19 -3.43 27.52 16.51
CA PRO A 19 -2.30 26.60 16.70
C PRO A 19 -2.17 26.17 18.16
N ALA A 20 -2.10 24.86 18.39
CA ALA A 20 -1.81 24.28 19.69
C ALA A 20 -0.29 24.21 19.96
N PRO A 21 0.16 24.04 21.21
CA PRO A 21 1.59 23.90 21.53
C PRO A 21 2.26 22.68 20.87
N THR A 22 1.50 21.67 20.48
CA THR A 22 1.97 20.46 19.80
C THR A 22 2.07 20.62 18.27
N ASP A 23 1.50 21.71 17.73
CA ASP A 23 1.49 21.97 16.30
C ASP A 23 2.83 22.55 15.82
N PRO A 24 3.20 22.32 14.55
CA PRO A 24 4.42 22.90 13.98
C PRO A 24 4.33 24.43 13.99
N PRO A 25 5.36 25.19 14.42
CA PRO A 25 5.27 26.65 14.59
C PRO A 25 5.31 27.44 13.26
N SER A 26 5.54 26.79 12.13
CA SER A 26 5.61 27.42 10.81
C SER A 26 5.29 26.42 9.70
N PHE A 27 5.05 26.92 8.49
CA PHE A 27 4.88 26.05 7.31
C PHE A 27 6.10 25.16 7.08
N SER A 28 7.31 25.69 7.28
CA SER A 28 8.56 24.92 7.12
C SER A 28 8.60 23.72 8.08
N ALA A 29 8.19 23.94 9.34
CA ALA A 29 8.11 22.86 10.33
C ALA A 29 6.98 21.86 10.01
N HIS A 30 5.85 22.32 9.46
CA HIS A 30 4.78 21.43 8.99
C HIS A 30 5.24 20.57 7.81
N LEU A 31 5.97 21.16 6.87
CA LEU A 31 6.55 20.49 5.72
C LEU A 31 7.49 19.36 6.15
N SER A 32 8.49 19.67 6.99
CA SER A 32 9.48 18.67 7.42
C SER A 32 8.88 17.57 8.29
N LYS A 33 7.94 17.90 9.18
CA LYS A 33 7.32 16.93 10.10
C LYS A 33 6.32 16.01 9.39
N ASN A 34 5.53 16.55 8.46
CA ASN A 34 4.35 15.85 7.95
C ASN A 34 4.41 15.56 6.44
N LEU A 35 4.65 16.58 5.61
CA LEU A 35 4.51 16.44 4.16
C LEU A 35 5.66 15.63 3.53
N VAL A 36 6.90 15.81 4.00
CA VAL A 36 8.05 15.07 3.45
C VAL A 36 7.89 13.56 3.63
N GLY A 37 7.37 13.13 4.79
CA GLY A 37 7.08 11.71 5.05
C GLY A 37 6.03 11.15 4.08
N GLU A 38 4.94 11.87 3.88
CA GLU A 38 3.88 11.48 2.94
C GLU A 38 4.38 11.40 1.49
N VAL A 39 5.21 12.35 1.05
CA VAL A 39 5.86 12.31 -0.27
C VAL A 39 6.73 11.06 -0.42
N ARG A 40 7.53 10.72 0.59
CA ARG A 40 8.39 9.52 0.55
C ARG A 40 7.58 8.24 0.43
N ILE A 41 6.48 8.13 1.18
CA ILE A 41 5.57 6.98 1.08
C ILE A 41 4.95 6.90 -0.32
N GLU A 42 4.49 8.03 -0.87
CA GLU A 42 3.94 8.09 -2.23
C GLU A 42 4.96 7.62 -3.28
N THR A 43 6.18 8.13 -3.21
CA THR A 43 7.27 7.79 -4.12
C THR A 43 7.62 6.31 -4.03
N ALA A 44 7.80 5.79 -2.81
CA ALA A 44 8.11 4.37 -2.60
C ALA A 44 6.99 3.45 -3.09
N THR A 45 5.73 3.86 -2.91
CA THR A 45 4.57 3.08 -3.38
C THR A 45 4.48 3.05 -4.91
N PHE A 46 4.93 4.12 -5.58
CA PHE A 46 4.75 4.25 -7.03
C PHE A 46 5.97 3.79 -7.84
N TYR A 47 7.18 4.10 -7.36
CA TYR A 47 8.44 3.77 -8.05
C TYR A 47 9.23 2.64 -7.39
N GLY A 48 8.88 2.23 -6.17
CA GLY A 48 9.65 1.25 -5.41
C GLY A 48 10.91 1.85 -4.77
N SER A 49 12.07 1.27 -5.08
CA SER A 49 13.36 1.68 -4.52
C SER A 49 13.85 3.03 -5.04
N LEU A 50 14.69 3.72 -4.25
CA LEU A 50 15.30 5.02 -4.58
C LEU A 50 16.61 4.89 -5.40
N ASP A 51 16.84 3.72 -5.97
CA ASP A 51 17.98 3.40 -6.83
C ASP A 51 17.86 4.08 -8.21
N THR A 52 16.63 4.17 -8.73
CA THR A 52 16.34 4.83 -10.00
C THR A 52 16.35 6.36 -9.88
N ILE A 53 16.70 7.01 -10.99
CA ILE A 53 16.74 8.47 -11.06
C ILE A 53 15.34 9.09 -11.00
N GLU A 54 14.33 8.40 -11.53
CA GLU A 54 12.93 8.83 -11.45
C GLU A 54 12.37 8.73 -10.03
N ALA A 55 12.75 7.72 -9.24
CA ALA A 55 12.36 7.63 -7.84
C ALA A 55 13.00 8.72 -6.98
N ARG A 56 14.27 9.09 -7.26
CA ARG A 56 14.93 10.21 -6.57
C ARG A 56 14.33 11.58 -6.93
N TYR A 57 13.86 11.72 -8.16
CA TYR A 57 13.29 12.97 -8.69
C TYR A 57 11.91 12.73 -9.32
N PRO A 58 10.89 12.35 -8.53
CA PRO A 58 9.58 11.95 -9.03
C PRO A 58 8.81 13.12 -9.68
N GLY A 59 9.19 14.36 -9.36
CA GLY A 59 8.66 15.54 -10.03
C GLY A 59 7.17 15.77 -9.78
N LEU A 60 6.69 15.51 -8.56
CA LEU A 60 5.29 15.66 -8.19
C LEU A 60 4.84 17.12 -8.41
N ASN A 61 3.97 17.30 -9.38
CA ASN A 61 3.32 18.57 -9.70
C ASN A 61 2.02 18.72 -8.89
N TYR A 62 2.01 19.67 -7.94
CA TYR A 62 0.88 19.89 -7.03
C TYR A 62 -0.29 20.65 -7.67
N ALA A 63 -0.11 21.17 -8.89
CA ALA A 63 -1.20 21.71 -9.70
C ALA A 63 -1.83 20.63 -10.62
N TYR A 64 -1.14 19.51 -10.84
CA TYR A 64 -1.63 18.45 -11.71
C TYR A 64 -2.63 17.53 -10.98
N ALA A 65 -3.85 17.44 -11.51
CA ALA A 65 -4.96 16.76 -10.83
C ALA A 65 -4.68 15.28 -10.46
N PRO A 66 -4.05 14.45 -11.32
CA PRO A 66 -3.69 13.08 -10.95
C PRO A 66 -2.74 12.98 -9.75
N HIS A 67 -1.75 13.87 -9.64
CA HIS A 67 -0.86 13.92 -8.47
C HIS A 67 -1.62 14.38 -7.23
N ARG A 68 -2.48 15.40 -7.34
CA ARG A 68 -3.34 15.83 -6.23
C ARG A 68 -4.25 14.70 -5.74
N LYS A 69 -4.80 13.90 -6.66
CA LYS A 69 -5.64 12.75 -6.32
C LYS A 69 -4.84 11.67 -5.57
N ARG A 70 -3.65 11.33 -6.05
CA ARG A 70 -2.76 10.35 -5.39
C ARG A 70 -2.31 10.82 -4.00
N LEU A 71 -1.75 12.03 -3.92
CA LEU A 71 -1.28 12.61 -2.66
C LEU A 71 -2.42 12.95 -1.71
N GLY A 72 -3.62 13.21 -2.22
CA GLY A 72 -4.82 13.50 -1.42
C GLY A 72 -5.30 12.33 -0.56
N ARG A 73 -4.74 11.11 -0.74
CA ARG A 73 -4.95 10.00 0.18
C ARG A 73 -4.35 10.27 1.57
N PHE A 74 -3.30 11.10 1.62
CA PHE A 74 -2.61 11.38 2.86
C PHE A 74 -3.24 12.58 3.60
N PRO A 75 -3.38 12.52 4.94
CA PRO A 75 -4.09 13.54 5.69
C PRO A 75 -3.54 14.96 5.54
N HIS A 76 -2.21 15.14 5.52
CA HIS A 76 -1.62 16.47 5.51
C HIS A 76 -1.61 17.08 4.11
N HIS A 77 -1.31 16.29 3.07
CA HIS A 77 -1.50 16.73 1.68
C HIS A 77 -2.95 17.05 1.35
N ARG A 78 -3.91 16.24 1.81
CA ARG A 78 -5.34 16.55 1.64
C ARG A 78 -5.70 17.91 2.21
N ARG A 79 -5.29 18.18 3.46
CA ARG A 79 -5.50 19.50 4.10
C ARG A 79 -4.79 20.63 3.37
N LEU A 80 -3.59 20.39 2.86
CA LEU A 80 -2.83 21.37 2.07
C LEU A 80 -3.57 21.74 0.78
N PHE A 81 -4.06 20.74 0.05
CA PHE A 81 -4.82 20.95 -1.18
C PHE A 81 -6.14 21.68 -0.92
N GLU A 82 -6.87 21.29 0.13
CA GLU A 82 -8.07 22.00 0.57
C GLU A 82 -7.76 23.47 0.94
N ALA A 83 -6.60 23.73 1.56
CA ALA A 83 -6.15 25.09 1.87
C ALA A 83 -5.81 25.91 0.61
N PHE A 84 -5.15 25.31 -0.39
CA PHE A 84 -4.91 25.97 -1.68
C PHE A 84 -6.21 26.34 -2.38
N ASP A 85 -7.18 25.42 -2.42
CA ASP A 85 -8.47 25.64 -3.06
C ASP A 85 -9.26 26.74 -2.34
N ARG A 86 -9.27 26.71 -0.99
CA ARG A 86 -9.95 27.74 -0.16
C ARG A 86 -9.35 29.13 -0.34
N LEU A 87 -8.03 29.22 -0.52
CA LEU A 87 -7.30 30.47 -0.73
C LEU A 87 -7.29 30.94 -2.19
N GLY A 88 -7.86 30.14 -3.11
CA GLY A 88 -7.82 30.38 -4.55
C GLY A 88 -6.40 30.57 -5.07
N VAL A 89 -5.46 29.74 -4.61
CA VAL A 89 -4.05 29.81 -5.06
C VAL A 89 -3.97 29.34 -6.51
N THR A 90 -3.37 30.15 -7.38
CA THR A 90 -3.28 29.79 -8.81
C THR A 90 -2.25 28.70 -9.05
N GLU A 91 -2.32 28.00 -10.18
CA GLU A 91 -1.33 26.98 -10.56
C GLU A 91 0.11 27.54 -10.55
N SER A 92 0.32 28.74 -11.11
CA SER A 92 1.62 29.40 -11.10
C SER A 92 2.12 29.75 -9.69
N GLU A 93 1.21 30.11 -8.78
CA GLU A 93 1.52 30.36 -7.37
C GLU A 93 1.90 29.05 -6.66
N ILE A 94 1.18 27.96 -6.92
CA ILE A 94 1.47 26.62 -6.38
C ILE A 94 2.86 26.15 -6.84
N LEU A 95 3.15 26.23 -8.14
CA LEU A 95 4.45 25.85 -8.70
C LEU A 95 5.59 26.72 -8.14
N GLY A 96 5.33 28.02 -7.97
CA GLY A 96 6.29 28.94 -7.35
C GLY A 96 6.55 28.65 -5.86
N PHE A 97 5.53 28.17 -5.15
CA PHE A 97 5.56 27.88 -3.72
C PHE A 97 6.17 26.51 -3.39
N CYS A 98 5.88 25.48 -4.20
CA CYS A 98 6.28 24.10 -3.93
C CYS A 98 7.74 23.83 -4.31
N ARG A 99 8.68 24.23 -3.45
CA ARG A 99 10.13 24.11 -3.66
C ARG A 99 10.80 23.20 -2.63
N TRP A 100 10.45 21.92 -2.63
CA TRP A 100 11.04 20.92 -1.75
C TRP A 100 11.30 19.59 -2.47
N GLU A 101 12.03 18.70 -1.81
CA GLU A 101 12.36 17.36 -2.31
C GLU A 101 11.09 16.62 -2.79
N GLY A 102 11.20 15.93 -3.93
CA GLY A 102 10.08 15.19 -4.53
C GLY A 102 9.11 16.02 -5.37
N THR A 103 9.14 17.36 -5.32
CA THR A 103 8.29 18.21 -6.17
C THR A 103 8.84 18.37 -7.59
N LEU A 104 8.00 18.85 -8.51
CA LEU A 104 8.39 19.21 -9.87
C LEU A 104 9.61 20.16 -9.89
N TRP A 105 9.65 21.14 -8.99
CA TRP A 105 10.77 22.08 -8.88
C TRP A 105 12.11 21.39 -8.61
N ALA A 106 12.11 20.38 -7.73
CA ALA A 106 13.32 19.63 -7.40
C ALA A 106 13.85 18.85 -8.61
N ARG A 107 12.95 18.24 -9.39
CA ARG A 107 13.30 17.56 -10.65
C ARG A 107 13.87 18.54 -11.66
N GLU A 108 13.18 19.64 -11.95
CA GLU A 108 13.63 20.64 -12.94
C GLU A 108 14.97 21.26 -12.57
N ARG A 109 15.21 21.49 -11.27
CA ARG A 109 16.50 21.96 -10.78
C ARG A 109 17.59 20.93 -11.08
N TYR A 110 17.38 19.67 -10.73
CA TYR A 110 18.33 18.60 -11.00
C TYR A 110 18.62 18.47 -12.51
N GLU A 111 17.59 18.47 -13.34
CA GLU A 111 17.75 18.35 -14.79
C GLU A 111 18.57 19.50 -15.40
N ARG A 112 18.37 20.73 -14.90
CA ARG A 112 19.14 21.89 -15.34
C ARG A 112 20.59 21.82 -14.85
N ASP A 113 20.80 21.45 -13.60
CA ASP A 113 22.11 21.50 -12.96
C ASP A 113 23.01 20.35 -13.49
N GLU A 114 22.46 19.15 -13.75
CA GLU A 114 23.20 18.01 -14.32
C GLU A 114 23.15 17.93 -15.85
N GLY A 115 22.27 18.68 -16.51
CA GLY A 115 22.08 18.64 -17.97
C GLY A 115 21.45 17.33 -18.48
N VAL A 116 20.79 16.57 -17.61
CA VAL A 116 20.13 15.29 -17.93
C VAL A 116 18.62 15.43 -17.79
N LYS A 117 17.84 14.71 -18.60
CA LYS A 117 16.38 14.63 -18.44
C LYS A 117 15.99 13.39 -17.67
N VAL A 118 15.15 13.56 -16.64
CA VAL A 118 14.58 12.45 -15.89
C VAL A 118 13.42 11.89 -16.73
N ARG A 119 13.63 10.72 -17.32
CA ARG A 119 12.59 10.02 -18.09
C ARG A 119 11.73 9.18 -17.16
N ASP A 120 10.42 9.29 -17.35
CA ASP A 120 9.45 8.42 -16.72
C ASP A 120 9.51 7.05 -17.40
N THR A 121 9.92 6.05 -16.65
CA THR A 121 9.99 4.65 -17.06
C THR A 121 8.81 3.82 -16.55
N THR A 122 7.88 4.45 -15.82
CA THR A 122 6.67 3.80 -15.30
C THR A 122 5.90 3.09 -16.42
N GLY A 123 5.74 1.78 -16.30
CA GLY A 123 4.92 0.99 -17.21
C GLY A 123 5.57 0.67 -18.56
N MET A 124 6.89 0.89 -18.72
CA MET A 124 7.60 0.39 -19.91
C MET A 124 7.68 -1.15 -19.93
N GLU A 125 7.67 -1.77 -18.76
CA GLU A 125 7.63 -3.21 -18.53
C GLU A 125 6.22 -3.80 -18.67
N ILE A 126 5.18 -2.96 -18.66
CA ILE A 126 3.79 -3.40 -18.75
C ILE A 126 3.45 -3.62 -20.23
N SER A 127 3.35 -4.89 -20.63
CA SER A 127 2.90 -5.28 -21.97
C SER A 127 1.47 -4.79 -22.25
N GLU A 128 1.12 -4.67 -23.54
CA GLU A 128 -0.23 -4.30 -23.96
C GLU A 128 -1.29 -5.20 -23.29
N TRP A 129 -2.40 -4.62 -22.88
CA TRP A 129 -3.49 -5.38 -22.26
C TRP A 129 -4.05 -6.41 -23.24
N ILE A 130 -3.96 -7.70 -22.87
CA ILE A 130 -4.47 -8.80 -23.68
C ILE A 130 -5.89 -9.16 -23.23
N ASP A 131 -6.88 -8.98 -24.10
CA ASP A 131 -8.26 -9.45 -23.85
C ASP A 131 -8.31 -10.99 -23.92
N ARG A 132 -8.13 -11.66 -22.77
CA ARG A 132 -8.19 -13.12 -22.65
C ARG A 132 -9.55 -13.71 -23.09
N ARG A 133 -10.62 -12.91 -23.20
CA ARG A 133 -11.94 -13.40 -23.67
C ARG A 133 -11.94 -13.73 -25.16
N LYS A 134 -11.15 -13.02 -25.97
CA LYS A 134 -11.02 -13.31 -27.40
C LYS A 134 -10.27 -14.62 -27.66
N HIS A 135 -9.42 -15.03 -26.72
CA HIS A 135 -8.65 -16.27 -26.80
C HIS A 135 -9.45 -17.51 -26.38
N ARG A 136 -10.59 -17.36 -25.69
CA ARG A 136 -11.50 -18.46 -25.32
C ARG A 136 -12.36 -18.99 -26.46
N LEU A 137 -12.38 -18.31 -27.61
CA LEU A 137 -13.12 -18.76 -28.80
C LEU A 137 -12.37 -19.84 -29.60
N SER A 138 -11.14 -20.16 -29.23
CA SER A 138 -10.33 -21.19 -29.86
C SER A 138 -9.98 -22.29 -28.85
N GLY A 139 -10.91 -23.20 -28.58
CA GLY A 139 -10.51 -24.58 -28.25
C GLY A 139 -10.78 -25.13 -26.85
N THR A 140 -11.80 -24.70 -26.11
CA THR A 140 -12.28 -25.47 -24.95
C THR A 140 -13.54 -26.25 -25.29
N LYS A 141 -13.40 -27.58 -25.39
CA LYS A 141 -14.53 -28.50 -25.31
C LYS A 141 -15.25 -28.19 -24.00
N GLY A 142 -16.48 -27.69 -24.08
CA GLY A 142 -17.27 -27.30 -22.92
C GLY A 142 -17.34 -28.43 -21.91
N ILE A 143 -17.06 -28.11 -20.66
CA ILE A 143 -17.40 -29.00 -19.54
C ILE A 143 -18.91 -28.86 -19.35
N ASN A 144 -19.65 -29.92 -19.67
CA ASN A 144 -21.11 -29.96 -19.63
C ASN A 144 -21.60 -30.25 -18.21
N VAL A 145 -21.41 -29.35 -17.26
CA VAL A 145 -22.04 -29.49 -15.94
C VAL A 145 -23.45 -28.89 -16.03
N LYS A 146 -24.45 -29.76 -16.19
CA LYS A 146 -25.87 -29.40 -16.04
C LYS A 146 -26.20 -29.36 -14.55
N THR A 147 -26.15 -28.18 -13.95
CA THR A 147 -26.88 -27.91 -12.71
C THR A 147 -28.13 -27.15 -13.09
N ASP A 148 -29.28 -27.83 -13.03
CA ASP A 148 -30.58 -27.18 -13.15
C ASP A 148 -30.79 -26.37 -11.87
N ILE A 149 -30.67 -25.05 -11.97
CA ILE A 149 -30.98 -24.11 -10.89
C ILE A 149 -32.34 -23.49 -11.22
N GLU A 150 -33.38 -23.99 -10.58
CA GLU A 150 -34.71 -23.37 -10.59
C GLU A 150 -34.70 -22.17 -9.63
N VAL A 151 -34.77 -20.96 -10.18
CA VAL A 151 -34.94 -19.72 -9.40
C VAL A 151 -36.39 -19.30 -9.51
N GLU A 152 -37.17 -19.56 -8.46
CA GLU A 152 -38.48 -18.97 -8.27
C GLU A 152 -38.30 -17.53 -7.74
N ILE A 153 -38.61 -16.55 -8.58
CA ILE A 153 -38.50 -15.13 -8.21
C ILE A 153 -39.83 -14.70 -7.61
N GLU A 154 -39.91 -14.66 -6.28
CA GLU A 154 -41.03 -14.05 -5.56
C GLU A 154 -40.87 -12.52 -5.58
N GLU A 155 -41.78 -11.82 -6.25
CA GLU A 155 -41.80 -10.34 -6.28
C GLU A 155 -42.28 -9.76 -4.95
N VAL A 156 -41.35 -9.23 -4.15
CA VAL A 156 -41.66 -8.50 -2.91
C VAL A 156 -41.86 -7.00 -3.24
N PRO A 157 -42.97 -6.36 -2.85
CA PRO A 157 -43.21 -4.95 -3.13
C PRO A 157 -42.31 -4.02 -2.30
N THR A 158 -41.70 -3.07 -3.01
CA THR A 158 -40.79 -2.03 -2.55
C THR A 158 -41.38 -1.10 -1.49
N ALA A 159 -40.73 -1.03 -0.31
CA ALA A 159 -40.74 0.14 0.56
C ALA A 159 -39.39 0.28 1.29
N GLN A 160 -38.77 1.46 1.16
CA GLN A 160 -37.47 1.88 1.71
C GLN A 160 -37.46 2.01 3.26
N PRO A 161 -36.38 2.50 3.90
CA PRO A 161 -34.93 2.22 3.78
C PRO A 161 -34.31 1.93 5.17
N VAL A 162 -33.31 1.04 5.34
CA VAL A 162 -32.36 1.14 6.47
C VAL A 162 -31.09 0.27 6.29
N GLN A 163 -29.94 0.93 6.45
CA GLN A 163 -28.69 0.47 7.08
C GLN A 163 -28.04 -0.84 6.57
N SER A 164 -27.05 -0.70 5.69
CA SER A 164 -26.06 -1.75 5.41
C SER A 164 -24.91 -1.68 6.43
N ASP A 165 -25.03 -2.47 7.49
CA ASP A 165 -23.92 -2.90 8.34
C ASP A 165 -23.38 -4.24 7.82
N ALA A 166 -22.05 -4.37 7.90
CA ALA A 166 -21.17 -5.53 7.85
C ALA A 166 -21.54 -6.81 7.04
N GLY A 167 -20.56 -7.27 6.25
CA GLY A 167 -20.31 -8.71 6.07
C GLY A 167 -19.97 -9.18 4.67
N ALA A 168 -18.81 -8.80 4.12
CA ALA A 168 -18.23 -9.46 2.95
C ALA A 168 -17.37 -10.66 3.40
N PRO A 169 -17.59 -11.89 2.91
CA PRO A 169 -16.55 -12.92 2.92
C PRO A 169 -15.73 -12.81 1.63
N VAL A 170 -14.47 -12.42 1.79
CA VAL A 170 -13.41 -12.52 0.78
C VAL A 170 -12.91 -13.96 0.85
N ASP A 171 -13.15 -14.76 -0.18
CA ASP A 171 -12.50 -16.05 -0.35
C ASP A 171 -11.32 -15.88 -1.31
N THR A 172 -10.11 -15.96 -0.74
CA THR A 172 -8.83 -15.79 -1.42
C THR A 172 -8.24 -17.18 -1.62
N GLU A 173 -8.47 -17.80 -2.78
CA GLU A 173 -7.67 -18.95 -3.20
C GLU A 173 -6.39 -18.45 -3.88
N MET A 174 -5.26 -18.62 -3.19
CA MET A 174 -3.92 -18.42 -3.75
C MET A 174 -3.53 -19.69 -4.53
N GLN A 175 -3.48 -19.58 -5.87
CA GLN A 175 -2.76 -20.54 -6.70
C GLN A 175 -1.28 -20.15 -6.70
N ILE A 176 -0.45 -21.07 -6.20
CA ILE A 176 1.01 -20.99 -6.21
C ILE A 176 1.46 -21.74 -7.45
N ASP A 177 1.95 -21.00 -8.44
CA ASP A 177 2.51 -21.55 -9.67
C ASP A 177 4.03 -21.67 -9.45
N GLU A 178 4.48 -22.88 -9.15
CA GLU A 178 5.90 -23.26 -9.09
C GLU A 178 6.49 -23.34 -10.51
N GLU A 179 7.21 -22.31 -10.97
CA GLU A 179 8.30 -22.48 -11.94
C GLU A 179 9.45 -21.53 -11.56
N GLY A 180 10.56 -22.13 -11.13
CA GLY A 180 11.68 -21.45 -10.50
C GLY A 180 12.67 -20.80 -11.46
N GLU A 181 13.24 -19.69 -11.00
CA GLU A 181 14.57 -19.25 -11.36
C GLU A 181 15.35 -19.02 -10.06
N GLU A 182 16.46 -19.76 -9.89
CA GLU A 182 17.39 -19.65 -8.77
C GLU A 182 17.93 -18.21 -8.67
N SER A 183 17.62 -17.51 -7.58
CA SER A 183 18.37 -16.33 -7.14
C SER A 183 18.88 -16.58 -5.73
N ASP A 184 20.19 -16.78 -5.66
CA ASP A 184 21.05 -17.05 -4.51
C ASP A 184 21.10 -15.83 -3.56
N GLU A 185 20.05 -15.66 -2.74
CA GLU A 185 20.08 -14.79 -1.57
C GLU A 185 19.97 -15.65 -0.32
N GLU A 186 21.05 -15.68 0.48
CA GLU A 186 21.14 -16.35 1.77
C GLU A 186 19.95 -15.94 2.67
N VAL A 187 18.94 -16.80 2.72
CA VAL A 187 17.81 -16.68 3.64
C VAL A 187 18.35 -17.06 5.00
N ASP A 188 18.51 -16.08 5.90
CA ASP A 188 18.87 -16.32 7.30
C ASP A 188 18.02 -17.49 7.84
N GLU A 189 18.70 -18.57 8.24
CA GLU A 189 18.09 -19.83 8.69
C GLU A 189 17.07 -19.55 9.80
N SER A 190 15.79 -19.51 9.42
CA SER A 190 14.70 -19.36 10.38
C SER A 190 14.59 -20.66 11.18
N VAL A 191 15.09 -20.62 12.41
CA VAL A 191 15.04 -21.74 13.39
C VAL A 191 13.63 -22.33 13.53
N GLY A 192 12.58 -21.55 13.24
CA GLY A 192 11.18 -22.00 13.29
C GLY A 192 10.78 -22.98 12.17
N PHE A 193 11.42 -22.94 11.00
CA PHE A 193 11.08 -23.81 9.87
C PHE A 193 11.52 -25.25 10.11
N GLU A 194 12.72 -25.45 10.64
CA GLU A 194 13.28 -26.78 10.87
C GLU A 194 12.53 -27.51 12.01
N LEU A 195 12.18 -26.79 13.08
CA LEU A 195 11.35 -27.32 14.16
C LEU A 195 9.95 -27.70 13.67
N ASN A 196 9.31 -26.84 12.87
CA ASN A 196 7.98 -27.11 12.32
C ASN A 196 7.97 -28.36 11.42
N GLN A 197 9.00 -28.54 10.58
CA GLN A 197 9.15 -29.76 9.78
C GLN A 197 9.30 -31.01 10.64
N ARG A 198 10.12 -30.96 11.71
CA ARG A 198 10.29 -32.08 12.64
C ARG A 198 8.99 -32.43 13.36
N LEU A 199 8.22 -31.44 13.81
CA LEU A 199 6.91 -31.63 14.45
C LEU A 199 5.89 -32.27 13.51
N MET A 200 5.79 -31.77 12.28
CA MET A 200 4.88 -32.32 11.26
C MET A 200 5.25 -33.77 10.90
N HIS A 201 6.53 -34.07 10.75
CA HIS A 201 7.00 -35.43 10.49
C HIS A 201 6.69 -36.38 11.67
N ALA A 202 6.94 -35.95 12.90
CA ALA A 202 6.62 -36.75 14.08
C ALA A 202 5.11 -36.97 14.26
N ALA A 203 4.27 -35.99 13.89
CA ALA A 203 2.81 -36.12 13.89
C ALA A 203 2.34 -37.16 12.86
N ALA A 204 2.84 -37.09 11.63
CA ALA A 204 2.51 -38.04 10.55
C ALA A 204 2.90 -39.49 10.91
N MET A 205 4.05 -39.67 11.57
CA MET A 205 4.51 -41.00 11.99
C MET A 205 3.68 -41.57 13.15
N ARG A 206 3.20 -40.73 14.08
CA ARG A 206 2.26 -41.14 15.13
C ARG A 206 0.89 -41.51 14.58
N GLU A 207 0.42 -40.83 13.55
CA GLU A 207 -0.83 -41.17 12.84
C GLU A 207 -0.73 -42.56 12.17
N GLN A 208 0.47 -42.95 11.73
CA GLN A 208 0.78 -44.30 11.22
C GLN A 208 0.96 -45.35 12.34
N GLY A 209 0.70 -45.00 13.60
CA GLY A 209 0.74 -45.91 14.75
C GLY A 209 2.15 -46.15 15.31
N VAL A 210 3.17 -45.43 14.86
CA VAL A 210 4.53 -45.50 15.42
C VAL A 210 4.61 -44.58 16.62
N ASN A 211 4.84 -45.14 17.81
CA ASN A 211 4.98 -44.37 19.04
C ASN A 211 6.35 -43.68 19.09
N MET A 212 6.45 -42.50 18.48
CA MET A 212 7.63 -41.64 18.58
C MET A 212 7.51 -40.74 19.81
N ALA A 213 8.55 -40.72 20.64
CA ALA A 213 8.71 -39.78 21.75
C ALA A 213 8.61 -38.33 21.24
N MET A 214 8.03 -37.43 22.04
CA MET A 214 7.91 -36.02 21.69
C MET A 214 9.28 -35.35 21.61
N ASP A 215 9.38 -34.33 20.76
CA ASP A 215 10.64 -33.61 20.56
C ASP A 215 11.03 -32.86 21.85
N PRO A 216 12.28 -32.99 22.34
CA PRO A 216 12.70 -32.40 23.61
C PRO A 216 12.58 -30.87 23.66
N GLU A 217 12.78 -30.19 22.54
CA GLU A 217 12.70 -28.72 22.47
C GLU A 217 11.24 -28.25 22.55
N TRP A 218 10.33 -29.04 21.97
CA TRP A 218 8.89 -28.80 22.06
C TRP A 218 8.35 -29.03 23.47
N GLU A 219 8.80 -30.08 24.14
CA GLU A 219 8.45 -30.35 25.53
C GLU A 219 8.93 -29.22 26.46
N GLN A 220 10.13 -28.70 26.22
CA GLN A 220 10.67 -27.59 26.99
C GLN A 220 9.90 -26.29 26.74
N TYR A 221 9.54 -26.00 25.49
CA TYR A 221 8.68 -24.87 25.15
C TYR A 221 7.30 -24.94 25.83
N LEU A 222 6.63 -26.11 25.79
CA LEU A 222 5.34 -26.31 26.47
C LEU A 222 5.47 -26.15 27.99
N LYS A 223 6.56 -26.64 28.58
CA LYS A 223 6.83 -26.47 30.00
C LYS A 223 7.01 -25.00 30.38
N GLU A 224 7.77 -24.23 29.59
CA GLU A 224 7.96 -22.80 29.81
C GLU A 224 6.66 -22.00 29.61
N ALA A 225 5.83 -22.39 28.63
CA ALA A 225 4.51 -21.80 28.42
C ALA A 225 3.52 -22.10 29.56
N GLN A 226 3.60 -23.30 30.15
CA GLN A 226 2.84 -23.68 31.34
C GLN A 226 3.32 -22.90 32.58
N GLU A 227 4.63 -22.74 32.78
CA GLU A 227 5.20 -21.96 33.88
C GLU A 227 4.87 -20.46 33.76
N ARG A 228 4.69 -19.95 32.53
CA ARG A 228 4.25 -18.57 32.24
C ARG A 228 2.72 -18.36 32.38
N GLY A 229 1.95 -19.44 32.56
CA GLY A 229 0.50 -19.39 32.73
C GLY A 229 -0.29 -19.07 31.45
N GLU A 230 0.32 -19.27 30.27
CA GLU A 230 -0.31 -19.00 28.97
C GLU A 230 -1.13 -20.18 28.43
N LEU A 231 -0.97 -21.38 29.01
CA LEU A 231 -1.74 -22.57 28.65
C LEU A 231 -2.87 -22.79 29.66
N ASP A 232 -4.08 -22.36 29.31
CA ASP A 232 -5.30 -22.72 30.05
C ASP A 232 -5.73 -24.14 29.67
N ILE A 233 -5.08 -25.15 30.25
CA ILE A 233 -5.53 -26.54 30.15
C ILE A 233 -6.60 -26.76 31.21
N GLY A 234 -7.82 -26.31 30.89
CA GLY A 234 -9.01 -26.49 31.72
C GLY A 234 -9.58 -27.90 31.63
N ALA A 235 -9.46 -28.63 32.75
CA ALA A 235 -10.23 -29.79 33.25
C ALA A 235 -10.14 -31.14 32.51
#